data_AF-A0A2G9I5R0-F1
#
_entry.id   AF-A0A2G9I5R0-F1
#
_cell.length_a   1.000
_cell.length_b   1.000
_cell.length_c   1.000
_cell.angle_alpha   90.00
_cell.angle_beta   90.00
_cell.angle_gamma   90.00
#
_symmetry.space_group_name_H-M   'P 1'
#
loop_
_entity.id
_entity.type
_entity.pdbx_description
1 polymer ?
#
loop_
_entity_poly.entity_id
_entity_poly.type
_entity_poly.pdbx_seq_one_letter_code
_entity_poly.pdbx_strand_id
1 'polypeptide(L)'
;MLSLIIHFSHKMQVGSFDAGYGASIMSRLVGPKRAREIWYMTRFYNAAEADKMGLVNTVVPLEKLEEETIKWCREILSNSPIAIRLCKSAINAVDDGHAGLQQIGGDATLLFYGTEEGTEGKNAYLERRKPDFSRFPKLP
;
A
#
# COMPACT_ATOMS: atom_id res chain seq x y z
N MET A 1 -3.64 30.46 5.37
CA MET A 1 -2.79 29.44 4.72
C MET A 1 -2.51 28.36 5.77
N LEU A 2 -3.44 27.42 5.95
CA LEU A 2 -3.22 26.31 6.89
C LEU A 2 -2.20 25.37 6.24
N SER A 3 -0.95 25.56 6.63
CA SER A 3 0.14 24.62 6.44
C SER A 3 -0.34 23.24 6.87
N LEU A 4 -0.24 22.25 5.97
CA LEU A 4 -0.16 20.85 6.37
C LEU A 4 1.10 20.74 7.25
N ILE A 5 0.96 20.99 8.55
CA ILE A 5 2.04 20.79 9.50
C ILE A 5 2.15 19.29 9.65
N ILE A 6 3.15 18.71 9.00
CA ILE A 6 3.54 17.32 9.20
C ILE A 6 3.99 17.20 10.66
N HIS A 7 3.07 16.77 11.54
CA HIS A 7 3.27 16.65 12.99
C HIS A 7 4.16 15.46 13.40
N PHE A 8 4.92 14.86 12.47
CA PHE A 8 5.92 13.84 12.82
C PHE A 8 7.08 14.42 13.65
N SER A 9 7.26 15.74 13.57
CA SER A 9 8.45 16.43 14.04
C SER A 9 8.64 16.48 15.56
N HIS A 10 7.67 16.10 16.39
CA HIS A 10 7.86 16.20 17.85
C HIS A 10 8.34 14.93 18.55
N LYS A 11 8.31 13.76 17.90
CA LYS A 11 8.53 12.49 18.60
C LYS A 11 9.86 12.46 19.37
N MET A 12 10.97 12.84 18.73
CA MET A 12 12.29 12.83 19.39
C MET A 12 12.40 13.87 20.52
N GLN A 13 11.71 15.01 20.44
CA GLN A 13 11.73 16.04 21.49
C GLN A 13 11.00 15.61 22.77
N VAL A 14 10.00 14.72 22.65
CA VAL A 14 9.22 14.20 23.78
C VAL A 14 9.72 12.85 24.27
N GLY A 15 10.93 12.43 23.89
CA GLY A 15 11.51 11.15 24.29
C GLY A 15 10.86 9.94 23.62
N SER A 16 10.27 10.11 22.43
CA SER A 16 9.60 9.06 21.66
C SER A 16 10.21 8.91 20.26
N PHE A 17 9.97 7.80 19.59
CA PHE A 17 10.41 7.57 18.21
C PHE A 17 9.57 6.47 17.56
N ASP A 18 9.66 6.38 16.23
CA ASP A 18 9.11 5.26 15.47
C ASP A 18 10.20 4.71 14.54
N ALA A 19 10.84 3.63 14.99
CA ALA A 19 11.90 2.94 14.25
C ALA A 19 11.37 1.86 13.30
N GLY A 20 10.04 1.74 13.15
CA GLY A 20 9.39 0.85 12.17
C GLY A 20 9.21 1.56 10.83
N TYR A 21 7.97 1.63 10.33
CA TYR A 21 7.66 2.31 9.07
C TYR A 21 7.92 3.81 9.13
N GLY A 22 7.80 4.44 10.30
CA GLY A 22 8.12 5.86 10.48
C GLY A 22 9.55 6.22 10.04
N ALA A 23 10.52 5.31 10.20
CA ALA A 23 11.90 5.51 9.74
C ALA A 23 12.16 4.85 8.38
N SER A 24 11.80 3.57 8.23
CA SER A 24 12.15 2.77 7.05
C SER A 24 11.42 3.22 5.78
N ILE A 25 10.08 3.31 5.82
CA ILE A 25 9.28 3.74 4.67
C ILE A 25 9.50 5.23 4.38
N MET A 26 9.63 6.07 5.41
CA MET A 26 9.99 7.48 5.20
C MET A 26 11.29 7.62 4.41
N SER A 27 12.32 6.82 4.72
CA SER A 27 13.56 6.81 3.95
C SER A 27 13.39 6.35 2.50
N ARG A 28 12.40 5.50 2.20
CA ARG A 28 12.07 5.11 0.82
C ARG A 28 11.34 6.21 0.05
N LEU A 29 10.47 6.96 0.73
CA LEU A 29 9.67 8.04 0.12
C LEU A 29 10.52 9.27 -0.17
N VAL A 30 11.21 9.81 0.84
CA VAL A 30 11.93 11.11 0.73
C VAL A 30 13.45 10.95 0.57
N GLY A 31 13.94 9.70 0.57
CA GLY A 31 15.36 9.38 0.57
C GLY A 31 16.02 9.46 1.94
N PRO A 32 17.17 8.77 2.13
CA PRO A 32 17.80 8.60 3.45
C PRO A 32 18.33 9.89 4.06
N LYS A 33 18.73 10.88 3.26
CA LYS A 33 19.19 12.18 3.76
C LYS A 33 18.05 12.97 4.40
N ARG A 34 16.91 13.07 3.71
CA ARG A 34 15.74 13.82 4.20
C ARG A 34 15.06 13.11 5.37
N ALA A 35 14.96 11.79 5.35
CA ALA A 35 14.40 11.06 6.48
C ALA A 35 15.19 11.30 7.78
N ARG A 36 16.54 11.29 7.72
CA ARG A 36 17.38 11.65 8.88
C ARG A 36 17.18 13.10 9.30
N GLU A 37 17.08 14.04 8.37
CA GLU A 37 16.79 15.44 8.69
C GLU A 37 15.46 15.60 9.42
N ILE A 38 14.39 14.98 8.92
CA ILE A 38 13.06 15.00 9.56
C ILE A 38 13.13 14.47 10.98
N TRP A 39 13.72 13.29 11.17
CA TRP A 39 13.79 12.65 12.49
C TRP A 39 14.72 13.37 13.47
N TYR A 40 15.91 13.78 13.05
CA TYR A 40 16.92 14.33 13.96
C TYR A 40 16.71 15.80 14.26
N MET A 41 16.27 16.58 13.26
CA MET A 41 16.12 18.02 13.42
C MET A 41 14.75 18.40 13.95
N THR A 42 13.76 17.52 13.88
CA THR A 42 12.43 17.77 14.48
C THR A 42 11.80 19.08 14.01
N ARG A 43 12.06 19.46 12.75
CA ARG A 43 11.60 20.72 12.15
C ARG A 43 10.23 20.57 11.53
N PHE A 44 9.49 21.66 11.46
CA PHE A 44 8.28 21.72 10.66
C PHE A 44 8.61 21.95 9.19
N TYR A 45 7.84 21.29 8.33
CA TYR A 45 7.89 21.48 6.88
C TYR A 45 6.50 21.93 6.43
N ASN A 46 6.46 22.92 5.54
CA ASN A 46 5.22 23.35 4.91
C ASN A 46 4.84 22.41 3.74
N ALA A 47 3.63 22.60 3.19
CA ALA A 47 3.10 21.75 2.14
C ALA A 47 3.98 21.74 0.86
N ALA A 48 4.54 22.88 0.47
CA ALA A 48 5.40 22.98 -0.72
C ALA A 48 6.75 22.27 -0.52
N GLU A 49 7.31 22.32 0.69
CA GLU A 49 8.51 21.56 1.03
C GLU A 49 8.24 20.06 1.03
N ALA A 50 7.11 19.63 1.57
CA ALA A 50 6.66 18.24 1.60
C ALA A 50 6.48 17.66 0.19
N ASP A 51 5.87 18.43 -0.71
CA ASP A 51 5.66 18.07 -2.11
C ASP A 51 7.00 17.94 -2.84
N LYS A 52 7.87 18.96 -2.68
CA LYS A 52 9.21 18.97 -3.29
C LYS A 52 10.08 17.78 -2.89
N MET A 53 9.90 17.24 -1.69
CA MET A 53 10.66 16.07 -1.22
C MET A 53 9.96 14.73 -1.50
N GLY A 54 8.76 14.73 -2.11
CA GLY A 54 8.00 13.52 -2.43
C GLY A 54 7.27 12.90 -1.25
N LEU A 55 7.02 13.67 -0.19
CA LEU A 55 6.30 13.19 1.00
C LEU A 55 4.78 13.24 0.83
N VAL A 56 4.28 14.15 0.00
CA VAL A 56 2.87 14.24 -0.40
C VAL A 56 2.78 14.17 -1.92
N ASN A 57 1.61 13.80 -2.45
CA ASN A 57 1.42 13.64 -3.89
C ASN A 57 0.98 14.91 -4.61
N THR A 58 0.31 15.84 -3.93
CA THR A 58 -0.14 17.12 -4.49
C THR A 58 -0.44 18.15 -3.39
N VAL A 59 -0.43 19.43 -3.73
CA VAL A 59 -0.77 20.56 -2.85
C VAL A 59 -1.83 21.43 -3.51
N VAL A 60 -2.93 21.66 -2.81
CA VAL A 60 -4.05 22.49 -3.26
C VAL A 60 -4.44 23.54 -2.20
N PRO A 61 -5.14 24.63 -2.58
CA PRO A 61 -5.76 25.52 -1.60
C PRO A 61 -6.65 24.76 -0.63
N LEU A 62 -6.73 25.22 0.63
CA LEU A 62 -7.45 24.52 1.69
C LEU A 62 -8.92 24.29 1.32
N GLU A 63 -9.56 25.31 0.75
CA GLU A 63 -10.95 25.29 0.30
C GLU A 63 -11.21 24.27 -0.82
N LYS A 64 -10.16 23.77 -1.50
CA LYS A 64 -10.23 22.75 -2.55
C LYS A 64 -9.76 21.37 -2.11
N LEU A 65 -9.32 21.21 -0.85
CA LEU A 65 -8.75 19.96 -0.36
C LEU A 65 -9.71 18.77 -0.53
N GLU A 66 -10.96 18.95 -0.12
CA GLU A 66 -11.98 17.90 -0.25
C GLU A 66 -12.32 17.61 -1.72
N GLU A 67 -12.47 18.67 -2.54
CA GLU A 67 -12.77 18.55 -3.96
C GLU A 67 -11.71 17.72 -4.70
N GLU A 68 -10.42 18.06 -4.54
CA GLU A 68 -9.32 17.32 -5.18
C GLU A 68 -9.21 15.90 -4.62
N THR A 69 -9.43 15.70 -3.32
CA THR A 69 -9.41 14.35 -2.70
C THR A 69 -10.52 13.47 -3.30
N ILE A 70 -11.76 13.98 -3.41
CA ILE A 70 -12.89 13.25 -3.99
C ILE A 70 -12.63 12.94 -5.47
N LYS A 71 -12.04 13.88 -6.21
CA LYS A 71 -11.65 13.66 -7.60
C LYS A 71 -10.69 12.47 -7.73
N TRP A 72 -9.63 12.40 -6.92
CA TRP A 72 -8.71 11.26 -6.90
C TRP A 72 -9.41 9.95 -6.52
N CYS A 73 -10.28 9.98 -5.52
CA CYS A 73 -11.07 8.81 -5.15
C CYS A 73 -11.95 8.32 -6.31
N ARG A 74 -12.60 9.22 -7.05
CA ARG A 74 -13.40 8.88 -8.23
C ARG A 74 -12.56 8.29 -9.36
N GLU A 75 -11.36 8.80 -9.57
CA GLU A 75 -10.39 8.24 -10.52
C GLU A 75 -9.97 6.82 -10.09
N ILE A 76 -9.74 6.56 -8.80
CA ILE A 76 -9.44 5.20 -8.32
C ILE A 76 -10.64 4.27 -8.48
N LEU A 77 -11.85 4.75 -8.16
CA LEU A 77 -13.09 3.96 -8.22
C LEU A 77 -13.49 3.54 -9.65
N SER A 78 -12.96 4.20 -10.69
CA SER A 78 -13.20 3.78 -12.08
C SER A 78 -12.32 2.61 -12.53
N ASN A 79 -11.34 2.20 -11.72
CA ASN A 79 -10.40 1.11 -12.03
C ASN A 79 -10.84 -0.23 -11.43
N SER A 80 -10.23 -1.32 -11.92
CA SER A 80 -10.48 -2.68 -11.40
C SER A 80 -10.07 -2.79 -9.92
N PRO A 81 -10.99 -3.13 -8.99
CA PRO A 81 -10.67 -3.24 -7.57
C PRO A 81 -9.72 -4.41 -7.27
N ILE A 82 -9.79 -5.49 -8.06
CA ILE A 82 -8.86 -6.62 -7.95
C ILE A 82 -7.45 -6.22 -8.42
N ALA A 83 -7.35 -5.48 -9.53
CA ALA A 83 -6.06 -5.01 -10.02
C ALA A 83 -5.39 -4.07 -8.99
N ILE A 84 -6.14 -3.10 -8.45
CA ILE A 84 -5.63 -2.20 -7.41
C ILE A 84 -5.16 -3.00 -6.18
N ARG A 85 -5.94 -3.99 -5.75
CA ARG A 85 -5.56 -4.84 -4.60
C ARG A 85 -4.25 -5.56 -4.84
N LEU A 86 -4.09 -6.22 -5.98
CA LEU A 86 -2.88 -6.97 -6.33
C LEU A 86 -1.67 -6.06 -6.52
N CYS A 87 -1.84 -4.90 -7.16
CA CYS A 87 -0.77 -3.92 -7.27
C CYS A 87 -0.33 -3.39 -5.90
N LYS A 88 -1.28 -3.13 -5.00
CA LYS A 88 -0.97 -2.70 -3.64
C LYS A 88 -0.22 -3.77 -2.84
N SER A 89 -0.66 -5.03 -2.91
CA SER A 89 0.03 -6.12 -2.21
C SER A 89 1.43 -6.38 -2.78
N ALA A 90 1.61 -6.26 -4.10
CA ALA A 90 2.91 -6.31 -4.76
C ALA A 90 3.86 -5.20 -4.27
N ILE A 91 3.38 -3.96 -4.17
CA ILE A 91 4.17 -2.83 -3.65
C ILE A 91 4.57 -3.08 -2.20
N ASN A 92 3.63 -3.48 -1.34
CA ASN A 92 3.90 -3.76 0.07
C ASN A 92 4.95 -4.88 0.27
N ALA A 93 4.93 -5.92 -0.57
CA ALA A 93 5.88 -7.03 -0.47
C ALA A 93 7.34 -6.63 -0.71
N VAL A 94 7.59 -5.53 -1.41
CA VAL A 94 8.95 -4.99 -1.57
C VAL A 94 9.53 -4.53 -0.23
N ASP A 95 8.68 -4.02 0.66
CA ASP A 95 9.10 -3.47 1.95
C ASP A 95 8.93 -4.46 3.11
N ASP A 96 7.90 -5.31 3.04
CA ASP A 96 7.47 -6.17 4.16
C ASP A 96 8.00 -7.61 4.09
N GLY A 97 8.69 -7.97 3.01
CA GLY A 97 9.22 -9.32 2.79
C GLY A 97 8.13 -10.39 2.93
N HIS A 98 8.34 -11.37 3.82
CA HIS A 98 7.39 -12.48 4.03
C HIS A 98 5.99 -12.02 4.44
N ALA A 99 5.85 -10.91 5.18
CA ALA A 99 4.53 -10.40 5.58
C ALA A 99 3.77 -9.83 4.37
N GLY A 100 4.44 -9.13 3.46
CA GLY A 100 3.81 -8.70 2.22
C GLY A 100 3.55 -9.86 1.24
N LEU A 101 4.45 -10.85 1.17
CA LEU A 101 4.22 -12.08 0.41
C LEU A 101 2.99 -12.85 0.92
N GLN A 102 2.72 -12.84 2.22
CA GLN A 102 1.50 -13.42 2.79
C GLN A 102 0.25 -12.78 2.21
N GLN A 103 0.23 -11.45 2.04
CA GLN A 103 -0.90 -10.74 1.44
C GLN A 103 -1.10 -11.14 -0.03
N ILE A 104 -0.02 -11.16 -0.83
CA ILE A 104 -0.08 -11.59 -2.24
C ILE A 104 -0.55 -13.04 -2.35
N GLY A 105 0.00 -13.94 -1.52
CA GLY A 105 -0.40 -15.35 -1.50
C GLY A 105 -1.86 -15.54 -1.11
N GLY A 106 -2.36 -14.74 -0.17
CA GLY A 106 -3.78 -14.71 0.20
C GLY A 106 -4.67 -14.26 -0.97
N ASP A 107 -4.31 -13.17 -1.65
CA ASP A 107 -5.04 -12.67 -2.82
C ASP A 107 -5.03 -13.68 -3.98
N ALA A 108 -3.89 -14.33 -4.24
CA ALA A 108 -3.77 -15.38 -5.25
C ALA A 108 -4.63 -16.61 -4.91
N THR A 109 -4.65 -17.02 -3.64
CA THR A 109 -5.49 -18.13 -3.16
C THR A 109 -6.98 -17.79 -3.32
N LEU A 110 -7.38 -16.55 -2.97
CA LEU A 110 -8.75 -16.08 -3.15
C LEU A 110 -9.18 -16.15 -4.62
N LEU A 111 -8.32 -15.71 -5.54
CA LEU A 111 -8.60 -15.75 -6.97
C LEU A 111 -8.67 -17.19 -7.49
N PHE A 112 -7.76 -18.07 -7.05
CA PHE A 112 -7.79 -19.48 -7.41
C PHE A 112 -9.08 -20.17 -6.97
N TYR A 113 -9.59 -19.87 -5.77
CA TYR A 113 -10.88 -20.39 -5.30
C TYR A 113 -12.10 -19.87 -6.07
N GLY A 114 -11.94 -18.80 -6.85
CA GLY A 114 -12.96 -18.33 -7.80
C GLY A 114 -12.98 -19.08 -9.14
N THR A 115 -12.05 -19.99 -9.39
CA THR A 115 -11.94 -20.73 -10.65
C THR A 115 -12.68 -22.07 -10.63
N GLU A 116 -12.96 -22.62 -11.82
CA GLU A 116 -13.51 -23.97 -11.97
C GLU A 116 -12.53 -25.05 -11.47
N GLU A 117 -11.22 -24.84 -11.64
CA GLU A 117 -10.18 -25.76 -11.15
C GLU A 117 -10.16 -25.83 -9.62
N GLY A 118 -10.18 -24.68 -8.95
CA GLY A 118 -10.30 -24.62 -7.48
C GLY A 118 -11.60 -25.26 -6.98
N THR A 119 -12.70 -25.07 -7.72
CA THR A 119 -14.00 -25.67 -7.40
C THR A 119 -13.98 -27.19 -7.53
N GLU A 120 -13.33 -27.75 -8.55
CA GLU A 120 -13.19 -29.19 -8.76
C GLU A 120 -12.47 -29.88 -7.60
N GLY A 121 -11.34 -29.32 -7.14
CA GLY A 121 -10.60 -29.88 -6.01
C GLY A 121 -11.45 -29.94 -4.75
N LYS A 122 -12.18 -28.85 -4.45
CA LYS A 122 -13.13 -28.79 -3.32
C LYS A 122 -14.24 -29.83 -3.44
N ASN A 123 -14.89 -29.92 -4.60
CA ASN A 123 -16.03 -30.82 -4.80
C ASN A 123 -15.59 -32.29 -4.73
N ALA A 124 -14.46 -32.64 -5.36
CA ALA A 124 -13.92 -33.99 -5.31
C ALA A 124 -13.63 -34.45 -3.86
N TYR A 125 -13.09 -33.54 -3.03
CA TYR A 125 -12.87 -33.81 -1.62
C TYR A 125 -14.18 -34.08 -0.86
N LEU A 126 -15.20 -33.23 -1.05
CA LEU A 126 -16.52 -33.40 -0.42
C LEU A 126 -17.22 -34.69 -0.88
N GLU A 127 -17.08 -35.03 -2.15
CA GLU A 127 -17.66 -36.22 -2.78
C GLU A 127 -16.83 -37.49 -2.55
N ARG A 128 -15.67 -37.38 -1.87
CA ARG A 128 -14.73 -38.49 -1.61
C ARG A 128 -14.29 -39.24 -2.87
N ARG A 129 -14.15 -38.53 -3.97
CA ARG A 129 -13.62 -39.05 -5.23
C ARG A 129 -12.26 -38.44 -5.53
N LYS A 130 -11.54 -39.02 -6.50
CA LYS A 130 -10.33 -38.40 -7.04
C LYS A 130 -10.75 -37.16 -7.87
N PRO A 131 -10.03 -36.03 -7.76
CA PRO A 131 -10.26 -34.88 -8.63
C PRO A 131 -9.82 -35.20 -10.06
N ASP A 132 -10.53 -34.64 -11.05
CA ASP A 132 -10.14 -34.68 -12.46
C ASP A 132 -9.72 -33.29 -12.95
N PHE A 133 -8.41 -33.06 -12.96
CA PHE A 133 -7.81 -31.82 -13.47
C PHE A 133 -7.45 -31.90 -14.96
N SER A 134 -7.66 -33.03 -15.65
CA SER A 134 -7.27 -33.21 -17.04
C SER A 134 -8.03 -32.29 -18.01
N ARG A 135 -9.21 -31.83 -17.61
CA ARG A 135 -10.07 -30.91 -18.36
C ARG A 135 -9.64 -29.44 -18.32
N PHE A 136 -8.71 -29.07 -17.44
CA PHE A 136 -8.24 -27.68 -17.33
C PHE A 136 -6.99 -27.46 -18.18
N PRO A 137 -6.90 -26.34 -18.94
CA PRO A 137 -5.76 -26.07 -19.79
C PRO A 137 -4.51 -25.83 -18.95
N LYS A 138 -3.41 -26.49 -19.33
CA LYS A 138 -2.09 -26.21 -18.75
C LYS A 138 -1.48 -25.01 -19.47
N LEU A 139 -1.37 -23.88 -18.77
CA LEU A 139 -0.67 -22.71 -19.27
C LEU A 139 0.86 -22.99 -19.30
N PRO A 140 1.59 -22.41 -20.27
CA PRO A 140 3.03 -22.63 -20.45
C PRO A 140 3.89 -22.08 -19.31
#